data_AF-A0A838PRE1-F1
#
_entry.id   AF-A0A838PRE1-F1
#
_cell.length_a   1.000
_cell.length_b   1.000
_cell.length_c   1.000
_cell.angle_alpha   90.00
_cell.angle_beta   90.00
_cell.angle_gamma   90.00
#
_symmetry.space_group_name_H-M   'P 1'
#
loop_
_entity.id
_entity.type
_entity.pdbx_description
1 polymer ?
#
loop_
_entity_poly.entity_id
_entity_poly.type
_entity_poly.pdbx_seq_one_letter_code
_entity_poly.pdbx_strand_id
1 'polypeptide(L)'
;MSSGDPAGPRLPGRAASLLALGLVATVLTVAARSEDAPTVGRTGRRLELVELIRAEERRTAELEQRVAELSSQVDGYQEATVTGNKAVARLQRRIDRIMIPAGMTRLSGPGVAVTLDDSALDEAPEGDLNNLVIHEQDLQAVINALWAGGAEAMDVNGQRILATTAIRCAGNTLLLHGSVYSPPYVIRAIGDAVALRAALDRDPVVASFRTAVSQYQLGFSLVDRQIGLAGYVGPPTIDVAEPAAEQRS
;
A
#
# COMPACT_ATOMS: atom_id res chain seq x y z
N MET A 1 89.48 -42.07 -93.54
CA MET A 1 89.24 -42.67 -92.21
C MET A 1 89.17 -41.53 -91.20
N SER A 2 88.06 -41.50 -90.45
CA SER A 2 87.59 -40.42 -89.59
C SER A 2 88.00 -40.66 -88.14
N SER A 3 88.48 -39.63 -87.43
CA SER A 3 88.53 -39.53 -85.96
C SER A 3 88.89 -38.10 -85.54
N GLY A 4 88.11 -37.49 -84.62
CA GLY A 4 88.56 -36.36 -83.79
C GLY A 4 87.53 -35.26 -83.51
N ASP A 5 86.78 -35.39 -82.42
CA ASP A 5 86.16 -34.29 -81.64
C ASP A 5 87.29 -33.46 -80.96
N PRO A 6 87.15 -32.16 -80.55
CA PRO A 6 86.35 -31.81 -79.34
C PRO A 6 85.89 -30.32 -79.09
N ALA A 7 85.17 -30.16 -77.97
CA ALA A 7 85.26 -29.10 -76.92
C ALA A 7 84.48 -27.76 -77.03
N GLY A 8 83.62 -27.53 -76.03
CA GLY A 8 82.83 -26.29 -75.81
C GLY A 8 83.58 -25.15 -75.08
N PRO A 9 83.02 -23.92 -75.06
CA PRO A 9 83.73 -22.73 -74.61
C PRO A 9 83.67 -22.56 -73.08
N ARG A 10 84.85 -22.33 -72.48
CA ARG A 10 85.04 -21.95 -71.06
C ARG A 10 85.20 -20.43 -70.96
N LEU A 11 84.41 -19.79 -70.10
CA LEU A 11 84.58 -18.37 -69.74
C LEU A 11 85.79 -18.19 -68.79
N PRO A 12 86.58 -17.12 -68.93
CA PRO A 12 87.81 -16.94 -68.16
C PRO A 12 87.54 -16.52 -66.70
N GLY A 13 88.03 -17.31 -65.74
CA GLY A 13 87.76 -17.20 -64.30
C GLY A 13 88.20 -15.91 -63.58
N ARG A 14 88.80 -14.93 -64.27
CA ARG A 14 89.22 -13.65 -63.68
C ARG A 14 88.09 -12.61 -63.60
N ALA A 15 87.09 -12.70 -64.48
CA ALA A 15 85.96 -11.76 -64.51
C ALA A 15 84.94 -12.03 -63.39
N ALA A 16 84.72 -13.31 -63.05
CA ALA A 16 83.79 -13.71 -61.99
C ALA A 16 84.28 -13.29 -60.58
N SER A 17 85.59 -13.31 -60.35
CA SER A 17 86.19 -12.93 -59.06
C SER A 17 86.09 -11.43 -58.76
N LEU A 18 86.16 -10.55 -59.77
CA LEU A 18 86.05 -9.10 -59.57
C LEU A 18 84.61 -8.65 -59.28
N LEU A 19 83.62 -9.30 -59.91
CA LEU A 19 82.20 -9.07 -59.65
C LEU A 19 81.79 -9.51 -58.24
N ALA A 20 82.28 -10.67 -57.79
CA ALA A 20 82.03 -11.15 -56.43
C ALA A 20 82.61 -10.21 -55.37
N LEU A 21 83.83 -9.70 -55.57
CA LEU A 21 84.44 -8.74 -54.63
C LEU A 21 83.68 -7.42 -54.56
N GLY A 22 83.20 -6.92 -55.70
CA GLY A 22 82.38 -5.70 -55.78
C GLY A 22 81.02 -5.84 -55.09
N LEU A 23 80.38 -7.02 -55.22
CA LEU A 23 79.13 -7.32 -54.53
C LEU A 23 79.31 -7.43 -53.01
N VAL A 24 80.39 -8.08 -52.57
CA VAL A 24 80.72 -8.17 -51.14
C VAL A 24 81.03 -6.78 -50.57
N ALA A 25 81.78 -5.93 -51.28
CA ALA A 25 82.06 -4.56 -50.84
C ALA A 25 80.81 -3.67 -50.80
N THR A 26 79.86 -3.83 -51.73
CA THR A 26 78.58 -3.11 -51.71
C THR A 26 77.69 -3.59 -50.57
N VAL A 27 77.61 -4.90 -50.32
CA VAL A 27 76.90 -5.44 -49.15
C VAL A 27 77.52 -4.95 -47.84
N LEU A 28 78.86 -4.93 -47.73
CA LEU A 28 79.57 -4.43 -46.55
C LEU A 28 79.38 -2.92 -46.34
N THR A 29 79.36 -2.12 -47.40
CA THR A 29 79.11 -0.67 -47.27
C THR A 29 77.64 -0.32 -47.01
N VAL A 30 76.69 -1.13 -47.47
CA VAL A 30 75.27 -1.02 -47.08
C VAL A 30 75.08 -1.42 -45.62
N ALA A 31 75.76 -2.47 -45.16
CA ALA A 31 75.74 -2.89 -43.76
C ALA A 31 76.39 -1.83 -42.83
N ALA A 32 77.53 -1.25 -43.22
CA ALA A 32 78.21 -0.21 -42.45
C ALA A 32 77.45 1.14 -42.43
N ARG A 33 76.57 1.39 -43.40
CA ARG A 33 75.68 2.57 -43.40
C ARG A 33 74.37 2.35 -42.65
N SER A 34 74.13 1.14 -42.13
CA SER A 34 72.90 0.78 -41.42
C SER A 34 72.98 0.97 -39.89
N GLU A 35 73.98 1.70 -39.38
CA GLU A 35 74.22 1.85 -37.94
C GLU A 35 73.60 3.09 -37.27
N ASP A 36 72.73 3.85 -37.95
CA ASP A 36 72.05 5.01 -37.33
C ASP A 36 70.54 4.80 -37.20
N ALA A 37 70.11 4.12 -36.12
CA ALA A 37 68.74 4.19 -35.60
C ALA A 37 68.74 4.23 -34.05
N PRO A 38 68.22 5.31 -33.42
CA PRO A 38 68.61 5.69 -32.06
C PRO A 38 67.87 4.92 -30.95
N THR A 39 68.59 4.65 -29.86
CA THR A 39 68.13 4.09 -28.58
C THR A 39 67.05 4.93 -27.86
N VAL A 40 66.80 6.17 -28.31
CA VAL A 40 65.80 7.12 -27.79
C VAL A 40 64.35 6.61 -27.90
N GLY A 41 64.03 5.76 -28.89
CA GLY A 41 62.67 5.26 -29.13
C GLY A 41 62.15 4.18 -28.16
N ARG A 42 63.02 3.52 -27.37
CA ARG A 42 62.59 2.55 -26.33
C ARG A 42 62.29 3.23 -24.99
N THR A 43 63.07 4.25 -24.64
CA THR A 43 62.90 5.00 -23.39
C THR A 43 61.63 5.87 -23.44
N GLY A 44 61.33 6.50 -24.59
CA GLY A 44 60.09 7.25 -24.82
C GLY A 44 58.82 6.41 -24.70
N ARG A 45 58.77 5.22 -25.32
CA ARG A 45 57.61 4.30 -25.19
C ARG A 45 57.40 3.78 -23.77
N ARG A 46 58.48 3.58 -23.00
CA ARG A 46 58.37 3.19 -21.58
C ARG A 46 57.83 4.32 -20.71
N LEU A 47 58.26 5.56 -20.95
CA LEU A 47 57.73 6.74 -20.26
C LEU A 47 56.24 6.97 -20.59
N GLU A 48 55.85 6.81 -21.85
CA GLU A 48 54.45 6.90 -22.30
C GLU A 48 53.56 5.82 -21.66
N LEU A 49 54.05 4.58 -21.56
CA LEU A 49 53.31 3.49 -20.91
C LEU A 49 53.13 3.75 -19.40
N VAL A 50 54.15 4.28 -18.72
CA VAL A 50 54.07 4.63 -17.29
C VAL A 50 53.06 5.75 -17.06
N GLU A 51 53.04 6.78 -17.91
CA GLU A 51 52.05 7.85 -17.82
C GLU A 51 50.62 7.36 -18.11
N LEU A 52 50.45 6.43 -19.06
CA LEU A 52 49.17 5.79 -19.32
C LEU A 52 48.70 4.95 -18.11
N ILE A 53 49.59 4.15 -17.52
CA ILE A 53 49.29 3.36 -16.32
C ILE A 53 48.85 4.30 -15.18
N ARG A 54 49.59 5.38 -14.92
CA ARG A 54 49.22 6.38 -13.90
C ARG A 54 47.91 7.10 -14.20
N ALA A 55 47.62 7.36 -15.48
CA ALA A 55 46.35 7.94 -15.90
C ALA A 55 45.19 6.97 -15.65
N GLU A 56 45.38 5.68 -15.96
CA GLU A 56 44.38 4.65 -15.69
C GLU A 56 44.24 4.32 -14.20
N GLU A 57 45.33 4.36 -13.42
CA GLU A 57 45.30 4.26 -11.95
C GLU A 57 44.49 5.41 -11.33
N ARG A 58 44.73 6.65 -11.77
CA ARG A 58 43.92 7.82 -11.34
C ARG A 58 42.46 7.66 -11.74
N ARG A 59 42.20 7.23 -12.98
CA ARG A 59 40.84 6.98 -13.48
C ARG A 59 40.13 5.89 -12.68
N THR A 60 40.84 4.84 -12.32
CA THR A 60 40.32 3.74 -11.50
C THR A 60 39.98 4.26 -10.10
N ALA A 61 40.88 5.01 -9.47
CA ALA A 61 40.64 5.62 -8.16
C ALA A 61 39.44 6.59 -8.18
N GLU A 62 39.29 7.40 -9.23
CA GLU A 62 38.12 8.27 -9.42
C GLU A 62 36.82 7.48 -9.60
N LEU A 63 36.85 6.39 -10.36
CA LEU A 63 35.70 5.52 -10.56
C LEU A 63 35.31 4.80 -9.27
N GLU A 64 36.28 4.33 -8.48
CA GLU A 64 36.06 3.74 -7.16
C GLU A 64 35.40 4.74 -6.20
N GLN A 65 35.88 5.99 -6.18
CA GLN A 65 35.25 7.06 -5.41
C GLN A 65 33.81 7.32 -5.84
N ARG A 66 33.54 7.38 -7.16
CA ARG A 66 32.18 7.55 -7.68
C ARG A 66 31.26 6.39 -7.31
N VAL A 67 31.76 5.15 -7.37
CA VAL A 67 30.99 3.97 -6.95
C VAL A 67 30.66 4.04 -5.46
N ALA A 68 31.61 4.43 -4.62
CA ALA A 68 31.37 4.60 -3.18
C ALA A 68 30.32 5.70 -2.90
N GLU A 69 30.42 6.83 -3.59
CA GLU A 69 29.46 7.94 -3.46
C GLU A 69 28.06 7.54 -3.93
N LEU A 70 27.95 6.94 -5.12
CA LEU A 70 26.67 6.45 -5.67
C LEU A 70 26.05 5.38 -4.77
N SER A 71 26.85 4.48 -4.19
CA SER A 71 26.37 3.47 -3.25
C SER A 71 25.80 4.13 -1.99
N SER A 72 26.50 5.11 -1.42
CA SER A 72 26.01 5.87 -0.27
C SER A 72 24.72 6.64 -0.56
N GLN A 73 24.57 7.18 -1.78
CA GLN A 73 23.32 7.84 -2.20
C GLN A 73 22.17 6.83 -2.32
N VAL A 74 22.42 5.64 -2.91
CA VAL A 74 21.43 4.56 -3.01
C VAL A 74 20.97 4.12 -1.62
N ASP A 75 21.91 3.89 -0.70
CA ASP A 75 21.61 3.52 0.68
C ASP A 75 20.75 4.60 1.38
N GLY A 76 21.10 5.88 1.19
CA GLY A 76 20.34 7.00 1.72
C GLY A 76 18.90 7.08 1.16
N TYR A 77 18.71 6.86 -0.15
CA TYR A 77 17.38 6.81 -0.76
C TYR A 77 16.56 5.62 -0.29
N GLN A 78 17.18 4.46 -0.11
CA GLN A 78 16.54 3.26 0.43
C GLN A 78 16.10 3.48 1.87
N GLU A 79 16.96 4.04 2.73
CA GLU A 79 16.64 4.33 4.13
C GLU A 79 15.51 5.36 4.28
N ALA A 80 15.55 6.43 3.47
CA ALA A 80 14.48 7.44 3.45
C ALA A 80 13.13 6.84 3.05
N THR A 81 13.12 5.95 2.05
CA THR A 81 11.92 5.25 1.58
C THR A 81 11.39 4.29 2.66
N VAL A 82 12.27 3.51 3.30
CA VAL A 82 11.89 2.62 4.41
C VAL A 82 11.31 3.41 5.58
N THR A 83 11.91 4.54 5.93
CA THR A 83 11.44 5.40 7.03
C THR A 83 10.09 6.04 6.70
N GLY A 84 9.93 6.57 5.48
CA GLY A 84 8.65 7.09 4.99
C GLY A 84 7.54 6.03 5.06
N ASN A 85 7.81 4.82 4.57
CA ASN A 85 6.85 3.71 4.62
C ASN A 85 6.49 3.31 6.05
N LYS A 86 7.45 3.29 6.98
CA LYS A 86 7.20 3.03 8.41
C LYS A 86 6.33 4.12 9.05
N ALA A 87 6.54 5.38 8.71
CA ALA A 87 5.75 6.51 9.21
C ALA A 87 4.30 6.46 8.70
N VAL A 88 4.11 6.23 7.40
CA VAL A 88 2.77 6.03 6.80
C VAL A 88 2.05 4.84 7.44
N ALA A 89 2.73 3.70 7.60
CA ALA A 89 2.12 2.53 8.24
C ALA A 89 1.74 2.79 9.71
N ARG A 90 2.50 3.61 10.44
CA ARG A 90 2.17 4.03 11.81
C ARG A 90 0.92 4.91 11.83
N LEU A 91 0.84 5.87 10.90
CA LEU A 91 -0.32 6.76 10.77
C LEU A 91 -1.58 5.97 10.40
N GLN A 92 -1.48 5.04 9.44
CA GLN A 92 -2.60 4.18 9.06
C GLN A 92 -3.11 3.36 10.23
N ARG A 93 -2.23 2.68 10.98
CA ARG A 93 -2.63 1.96 12.20
C ARG A 93 -3.28 2.86 13.26
N ARG A 94 -2.92 4.14 13.30
CA ARG A 94 -3.54 5.10 14.21
C ARG A 94 -4.93 5.52 13.73
N ILE A 95 -5.10 5.76 12.43
CA ILE A 95 -6.41 5.97 11.81
C ILE A 95 -7.31 4.77 12.11
N ASP A 96 -6.85 3.54 11.86
CA ASP A 96 -7.64 2.32 12.06
C ASP A 96 -8.08 2.16 13.53
N ARG A 97 -7.21 2.49 14.50
CA ARG A 97 -7.53 2.47 15.94
C ARG A 97 -8.58 3.51 16.35
N ILE A 98 -8.71 4.62 15.61
CA ILE A 98 -9.69 5.68 15.89
C ILE A 98 -11.01 5.41 15.18
N MET A 99 -10.97 4.88 13.95
CA MET A 99 -12.14 4.67 13.10
C MET A 99 -13.12 3.64 13.69
N ILE A 100 -12.61 2.59 14.36
CA ILE A 100 -13.45 1.57 14.98
C ILE A 100 -14.32 2.15 16.12
N PRO A 101 -13.76 2.78 17.17
CA PRO A 101 -14.57 3.39 18.23
C PRO A 101 -15.39 4.60 17.74
N ALA A 102 -14.95 5.28 16.68
CA ALA A 102 -15.77 6.30 16.01
C ALA A 102 -16.94 5.72 15.20
N GLY A 103 -17.04 4.38 15.10
CA GLY A 103 -18.08 3.67 14.35
C GLY A 103 -18.01 3.86 12.84
N MET A 104 -16.89 4.35 12.31
CA MET A 104 -16.67 4.61 10.88
C MET A 104 -16.12 3.39 10.12
N THR A 105 -15.82 2.30 10.83
CA THR A 105 -15.39 1.03 10.23
C THR A 105 -16.58 0.10 10.01
N ARG A 106 -16.60 -0.60 8.87
CA ARG A 106 -17.52 -1.71 8.61
C ARG A 106 -17.23 -2.85 9.59
N LEU A 107 -18.27 -3.39 10.22
CA LEU A 107 -18.15 -4.50 11.15
C LEU A 107 -19.05 -5.65 10.71
N SER A 108 -18.68 -6.87 11.08
CA SER A 108 -19.50 -8.06 10.86
C SER A 108 -19.34 -9.02 12.02
N GLY A 109 -20.42 -9.68 12.43
CA GLY A 109 -20.39 -10.64 13.52
C GLY A 109 -21.75 -11.25 13.82
N PRO A 110 -21.81 -12.20 14.78
CA PRO A 110 -23.08 -12.71 15.28
C PRO A 110 -23.87 -11.58 15.95
N GLY A 111 -25.19 -11.77 16.03
CA GLY A 111 -26.05 -10.91 16.81
C GLY A 111 -27.52 -11.07 16.43
N VAL A 112 -28.29 -10.00 16.58
CA VAL A 112 -29.74 -10.03 16.42
C VAL A 112 -30.23 -8.92 15.49
N ALA A 113 -31.34 -9.17 14.82
CA ALA A 113 -32.14 -8.15 14.15
C ALA A 113 -33.52 -8.08 14.79
N VAL A 114 -33.89 -6.88 15.25
CA VAL A 114 -35.20 -6.56 15.81
C VAL A 114 -35.96 -5.72 14.80
N THR A 115 -37.14 -6.15 14.38
CA THR A 115 -38.01 -5.37 13.50
C THR A 115 -39.21 -4.87 14.28
N LEU A 116 -39.46 -3.57 14.23
CA LEU A 116 -40.64 -2.91 14.77
C LEU A 116 -41.47 -2.38 13.59
N ASP A 117 -42.77 -2.58 13.60
CA ASP A 117 -43.67 -2.11 12.53
C ASP A 117 -44.93 -1.50 13.12
N ASP A 118 -45.53 -0.56 12.39
CA ASP A 118 -46.81 0.03 12.78
C ASP A 118 -47.92 -1.03 12.73
N SER A 119 -49.05 -0.73 13.36
CA SER A 119 -50.23 -1.58 13.29
C SER A 119 -50.85 -1.54 11.89
N ALA A 120 -51.41 -2.67 11.47
CA ALA A 120 -52.24 -2.73 10.27
C ALA A 120 -53.71 -2.33 10.53
N LEU A 121 -54.06 -1.94 11.76
CA LEU A 121 -55.40 -1.50 12.12
C LEU A 121 -55.67 -0.08 11.59
N ASP A 122 -56.88 0.14 11.07
CA ASP A 122 -57.34 1.48 10.68
C ASP A 122 -58.04 2.22 11.83
N GLU A 123 -58.47 1.49 12.87
CA GLU A 123 -59.16 2.02 14.05
C GLU A 123 -58.50 1.48 15.33
N ALA A 124 -58.20 2.38 16.27
CA ALA A 124 -57.60 2.00 17.53
C ALA A 124 -58.67 1.42 18.49
N PRO A 125 -58.45 0.24 19.11
CA PRO A 125 -59.39 -0.36 20.06
C PRO A 125 -59.78 0.55 21.23
N GLU A 126 -58.88 1.47 21.60
CA GLU A 126 -59.05 2.45 22.69
C GLU A 126 -59.04 3.90 22.18
N GLY A 127 -59.29 4.08 20.88
CA GLY A 127 -59.57 5.38 20.25
C GLY A 127 -58.37 6.15 19.73
N ASP A 128 -57.25 6.22 20.47
CA ASP A 128 -56.10 7.01 20.01
C ASP A 128 -55.30 6.28 18.93
N LEU A 129 -55.42 6.75 17.68
CA LEU A 129 -54.65 6.27 16.53
C LEU A 129 -53.14 6.41 16.73
N ASN A 130 -52.69 7.30 17.63
CA ASN A 130 -51.28 7.42 17.96
C ASN A 130 -50.72 6.12 18.56
N ASN A 131 -51.54 5.28 19.21
CA ASN A 131 -51.10 3.98 19.76
C ASN A 131 -50.85 2.91 18.69
N LEU A 132 -51.23 3.17 17.43
CA LEU A 132 -51.02 2.27 16.30
C LEU A 132 -49.67 2.49 15.60
N VAL A 133 -48.88 3.43 16.11
CA VAL A 133 -47.62 3.89 15.52
C VAL A 133 -46.46 3.57 16.46
N ILE A 134 -45.31 3.21 15.88
CA ILE A 134 -44.04 3.11 16.61
C ILE A 134 -43.50 4.52 16.92
N HIS A 135 -43.21 4.78 18.20
CA HIS A 135 -42.64 6.05 18.63
C HIS A 135 -41.14 5.99 18.89
N GLU A 136 -40.52 7.16 19.01
CA GLU A 136 -39.12 7.34 19.38
C GLU A 136 -38.74 6.56 20.64
N GLN A 137 -39.60 6.59 21.67
CA GLN A 137 -39.34 5.91 22.95
C GLN A 137 -39.21 4.38 22.81
N ASP A 138 -39.95 3.77 21.88
CA ASP A 138 -39.94 2.32 21.67
C ASP A 138 -38.61 1.90 21.03
N LEU A 139 -38.17 2.68 20.02
CA LEU A 139 -36.89 2.45 19.37
C LEU A 139 -35.72 2.69 20.33
N GLN A 140 -35.79 3.77 21.13
CA GLN A 140 -34.79 4.06 22.15
C GLN A 140 -34.71 2.97 23.22
N ALA A 141 -35.85 2.44 23.67
CA ALA A 141 -35.89 1.34 24.63
C ALA A 141 -35.16 0.10 24.11
N VAL A 142 -35.47 -0.33 22.88
CA VAL A 142 -34.81 -1.49 22.26
C VAL A 142 -33.31 -1.25 22.10
N ILE A 143 -32.90 -0.08 21.62
CA ILE A 143 -31.48 0.25 21.44
C ILE A 143 -30.73 0.27 22.78
N ASN A 144 -31.31 0.87 23.80
CA ASN A 144 -30.70 0.94 25.13
C ASN A 144 -30.60 -0.43 25.79
N ALA A 145 -31.64 -1.26 25.65
CA ALA A 145 -31.61 -2.65 26.12
C ALA A 145 -30.52 -3.47 25.42
N LEU A 146 -30.34 -3.29 24.11
CA LEU A 146 -29.27 -3.96 23.37
C LEU A 146 -27.87 -3.48 23.79
N TRP A 147 -27.68 -2.17 24.02
CA TRP A 147 -26.42 -1.67 24.60
C TRP A 147 -26.16 -2.26 25.99
N ALA A 148 -27.17 -2.29 26.85
CA ALA A 148 -27.08 -2.90 28.18
C ALA A 148 -26.80 -4.42 28.11
N GLY A 149 -27.25 -5.08 27.04
CA GLY A 149 -26.96 -6.48 26.72
C GLY A 149 -25.57 -6.74 26.15
N GLY A 150 -24.74 -5.71 25.96
CA GLY A 150 -23.39 -5.83 25.44
C GLY A 150 -23.29 -5.81 23.92
N ALA A 151 -24.20 -5.13 23.23
CA ALA A 151 -24.02 -4.86 21.81
C ALA A 151 -22.70 -4.10 21.58
N GLU A 152 -21.94 -4.51 20.58
CA GLU A 152 -20.66 -3.88 20.21
C GLU A 152 -20.86 -2.81 19.12
N ALA A 153 -21.88 -2.98 18.29
CA ALA A 153 -22.25 -2.05 17.24
C ALA A 153 -23.70 -2.26 16.82
N MET A 154 -24.35 -1.18 16.39
CA MET A 154 -25.74 -1.21 15.93
C MET A 154 -26.00 -0.31 14.73
N ASP A 155 -27.01 -0.66 13.94
CA ASP A 155 -27.65 0.26 13.01
C ASP A 155 -29.18 0.16 13.07
N VAL A 156 -29.84 1.20 12.56
CA VAL A 156 -31.28 1.22 12.32
C VAL A 156 -31.49 1.52 10.84
N ASN A 157 -32.14 0.60 10.11
CA ASN A 157 -32.35 0.72 8.67
C ASN A 157 -31.05 1.03 7.90
N GLY A 158 -29.93 0.46 8.36
CA GLY A 158 -28.60 0.67 7.77
C GLY A 158 -27.87 1.92 8.23
N GLN A 159 -28.49 2.78 9.04
CA GLN A 159 -27.86 3.96 9.62
C GLN A 159 -27.17 3.63 10.94
N ARG A 160 -25.85 3.80 10.97
CA ARG A 160 -25.02 3.48 12.14
C ARG A 160 -25.47 4.28 13.37
N ILE A 161 -25.69 3.58 14.48
CA ILE A 161 -25.96 4.17 15.79
C ILE A 161 -24.64 4.37 16.53
N LEU A 162 -24.41 5.61 16.95
CA LEU A 162 -23.27 6.09 17.73
C LEU A 162 -23.76 6.71 19.02
N ALA A 163 -22.86 6.95 19.97
CA ALA A 163 -23.17 7.65 21.23
C ALA A 163 -23.78 9.05 21.03
N THR A 164 -23.50 9.69 19.88
CA THR A 164 -24.03 11.02 19.52
C THR A 164 -25.27 10.95 18.62
N THR A 165 -25.78 9.75 18.32
CA THR A 165 -26.97 9.62 17.47
C THR A 165 -28.22 10.01 18.25
N ALA A 166 -28.93 11.02 17.75
CA ALA A 166 -30.26 11.37 18.23
C ALA A 166 -31.32 10.71 17.34
N ILE A 167 -32.30 10.07 17.96
CA ILE A 167 -33.51 9.56 17.32
C ILE A 167 -34.61 10.53 17.67
N ARG A 168 -35.32 11.06 16.67
CA ARG A 168 -36.39 12.04 16.90
C ARG A 168 -37.65 11.70 16.12
N CYS A 169 -38.83 11.85 16.70
CA CYS A 169 -40.07 11.83 15.93
C CYS A 169 -40.15 13.01 14.95
N ALA A 170 -40.60 12.72 13.73
CA ALA A 170 -40.96 13.69 12.70
C ALA A 170 -42.29 13.24 12.05
N GLY A 171 -43.42 13.67 12.60
CA GLY A 171 -44.73 13.15 12.21
C GLY A 171 -44.84 11.66 12.52
N ASN A 172 -45.27 10.84 11.55
CA ASN A 172 -45.34 9.37 11.66
C ASN A 172 -44.02 8.67 11.24
N THR A 173 -42.89 9.36 11.36
CA THR A 173 -41.60 8.84 10.91
C THR A 173 -40.51 9.24 11.90
N LEU A 174 -39.36 8.57 11.81
CA LEU A 174 -38.22 8.84 12.69
C LEU A 174 -37.10 9.51 11.91
N LEU A 175 -36.53 10.54 12.50
CA LEU A 175 -35.36 11.26 12.01
C LEU A 175 -34.09 10.68 12.66
N LEU A 176 -33.17 10.20 11.82
CA LEU A 176 -31.86 9.69 12.20
C LEU A 176 -30.80 10.45 11.39
N HIS A 177 -29.91 11.19 12.05
CA HIS A 177 -28.88 12.01 11.38
C HIS A 177 -29.42 12.94 10.28
N GLY A 178 -30.61 13.50 10.51
CA GLY A 178 -31.27 14.41 9.54
C GLY A 178 -31.98 13.71 8.37
N SER A 179 -31.96 12.37 8.31
CA SER A 179 -32.70 11.57 7.34
C SER A 179 -33.95 10.95 7.97
N VAL A 180 -35.05 10.94 7.23
CA VAL A 180 -36.34 10.43 7.69
C VAL A 180 -36.50 8.96 7.30
N TYR A 181 -37.00 8.15 8.23
CA TYR A 181 -37.22 6.72 8.07
C TYR A 181 -38.65 6.34 8.47
N SER A 182 -39.28 5.53 7.64
CA SER A 182 -40.59 4.95 7.90
C SER A 182 -40.46 3.51 8.44
N PRO A 183 -41.49 3.01 9.13
CA PRO A 183 -41.62 1.59 9.44
C PRO A 183 -41.61 0.73 8.16
N PRO A 184 -41.17 -0.54 8.25
CA PRO A 184 -40.65 -1.18 9.45
C PRO A 184 -39.23 -0.68 9.82
N TYR A 185 -39.00 -0.53 11.12
CA TYR A 185 -37.70 -0.18 11.68
C TYR A 185 -36.93 -1.43 12.05
N VAL A 186 -35.84 -1.68 11.33
CA VAL A 186 -34.96 -2.83 11.55
C VAL A 186 -33.71 -2.38 12.30
N ILE A 187 -33.66 -2.72 13.58
CA ILE A 187 -32.49 -2.52 14.45
C ILE A 187 -31.62 -3.76 14.33
N ARG A 188 -30.37 -3.61 13.91
CA ARG A 188 -29.40 -4.71 13.81
C ARG A 188 -28.28 -4.48 14.80
N ALA A 189 -27.99 -5.48 15.62
CA ALA A 189 -26.95 -5.42 16.63
C ALA A 189 -25.95 -6.57 16.48
N ILE A 190 -24.66 -6.24 16.55
CA ILE A 190 -23.57 -7.22 16.67
C ILE A 190 -23.29 -7.42 18.17
N GLY A 191 -23.22 -8.68 18.59
CA GLY A 191 -22.92 -9.09 19.97
C GLY A 191 -23.31 -10.55 20.23
N ASP A 192 -23.16 -11.01 21.48
CA ASP A 192 -23.65 -12.32 21.88
C ASP A 192 -25.19 -12.35 21.83
N ALA A 193 -25.76 -13.06 20.86
CA ALA A 193 -27.20 -13.12 20.63
C ALA A 193 -27.99 -13.56 21.88
N VAL A 194 -27.43 -14.45 22.71
CA VAL A 194 -28.08 -14.91 23.95
C VAL A 194 -28.16 -13.76 24.96
N ALA A 195 -27.06 -13.03 25.16
CA ALA A 195 -27.01 -11.88 26.05
C ALA A 195 -27.92 -10.74 25.57
N LEU A 196 -27.91 -10.44 24.27
CA LEU A 196 -28.74 -9.41 23.64
C LEU A 196 -30.24 -9.70 23.82
N ARG A 197 -30.66 -10.93 23.52
CA ARG A 197 -32.04 -11.36 23.71
C ARG A 197 -32.46 -11.30 25.17
N ALA A 198 -31.61 -11.78 26.07
CA ALA A 198 -31.90 -11.75 27.49
C ALA A 198 -31.96 -10.32 28.05
N ALA A 199 -31.25 -9.36 27.45
CA ALA A 199 -31.37 -7.95 27.82
C ALA A 199 -32.70 -7.35 27.37
N LEU A 200 -33.13 -7.64 26.13
CA LEU A 200 -34.45 -7.25 25.64
C LEU A 200 -35.59 -7.82 26.50
N ASP A 201 -35.47 -9.07 26.93
CA ASP A 201 -36.51 -9.73 27.72
C ASP A 201 -36.58 -9.22 29.17
N ARG A 202 -35.49 -8.64 29.69
CA ARG A 202 -35.43 -8.08 31.06
C ARG A 202 -35.74 -6.59 31.14
N ASP A 203 -35.69 -5.88 30.02
CA ASP A 203 -35.94 -4.45 30.01
C ASP A 203 -37.43 -4.14 30.23
N PRO A 204 -37.80 -3.36 31.27
CA PRO A 204 -39.20 -3.11 31.61
C PRO A 204 -39.94 -2.26 30.57
N VAL A 205 -39.22 -1.40 29.84
CA VAL A 205 -39.82 -0.56 28.80
C VAL A 205 -40.08 -1.40 27.56
N VAL A 206 -39.15 -2.28 27.18
CA VAL A 206 -39.37 -3.25 26.10
C VAL A 206 -40.50 -4.22 26.44
N ALA A 207 -40.62 -4.67 27.69
CA ALA A 207 -41.74 -5.51 28.14
C ALA A 207 -43.09 -4.79 28.04
N SER A 208 -43.13 -3.51 28.40
CA SER A 208 -44.33 -2.65 28.25
C SER A 208 -44.69 -2.48 26.77
N PHE A 209 -43.70 -2.21 25.92
CA PHE A 209 -43.89 -2.13 24.47
C PHE A 209 -44.42 -3.45 23.88
N ARG A 210 -43.91 -4.61 24.29
CA ARG A 210 -44.44 -5.92 23.85
C ARG A 210 -45.89 -6.16 24.28
N THR A 211 -46.33 -5.54 25.37
CA THR A 211 -47.75 -5.56 25.76
C THR A 211 -48.56 -4.73 24.76
N ALA A 212 -48.09 -3.53 24.43
CA ALA A 212 -48.69 -2.68 23.40
C ALA A 212 -48.74 -3.37 22.02
N VAL A 213 -47.70 -4.12 21.64
CA VAL A 213 -47.67 -4.97 20.44
C VAL A 213 -48.87 -5.92 20.39
N SER A 214 -49.17 -6.59 21.51
CA SER A 214 -50.31 -7.52 21.57
C SER A 214 -51.66 -6.82 21.57
N GLN A 215 -51.76 -5.64 22.20
CA GLN A 215 -53.00 -4.89 22.35
C GLN A 215 -53.39 -4.13 21.07
N TYR A 216 -52.41 -3.52 20.42
CA TYR A 216 -52.60 -2.65 19.26
C TYR A 216 -52.17 -3.33 17.95
N GLN A 217 -51.77 -4.60 17.98
CA GLN A 217 -51.34 -5.38 16.80
C GLN A 217 -50.16 -4.74 16.05
N LEU A 218 -49.23 -4.13 16.78
CA LEU A 218 -47.97 -3.63 16.20
C LEU A 218 -47.11 -4.81 15.73
N GLY A 219 -46.18 -4.55 14.83
CA GLY A 219 -45.18 -5.54 14.42
C GLY A 219 -44.02 -5.59 15.41
N PHE A 220 -43.68 -6.79 15.89
CA PHE A 220 -42.42 -7.06 16.58
C PHE A 220 -41.86 -8.43 16.16
N SER A 221 -40.62 -8.46 15.66
CA SER A 221 -39.92 -9.71 15.41
C SER A 221 -38.46 -9.62 15.81
N LEU A 222 -37.91 -10.75 16.28
CA LEU A 222 -36.53 -10.89 16.71
C LEU A 222 -35.93 -12.13 16.03
N VAL A 223 -34.81 -11.95 15.32
CA VAL A 223 -34.10 -13.04 14.65
C VAL A 223 -32.61 -12.98 14.93
N ASP A 224 -32.03 -14.14 15.25
CA ASP A 224 -30.59 -14.29 15.43
C ASP A 224 -29.96 -14.57 14.06
N ARG A 225 -28.90 -13.83 13.71
CA ARG A 225 -28.21 -14.02 12.42
C ARG A 225 -26.82 -13.40 12.41
N GLN A 226 -26.06 -13.67 11.36
CA GLN A 226 -24.87 -12.89 11.04
C GLN A 226 -25.27 -11.50 10.54
N ILE A 227 -24.70 -10.47 11.15
CA ILE A 227 -24.99 -9.06 10.92
C ILE A 227 -23.75 -8.41 10.32
N GLY A 228 -23.93 -7.71 9.20
CA GLY A 228 -22.94 -6.82 8.61
C GLY A 228 -23.42 -5.38 8.70
N LEU A 229 -22.64 -4.52 9.38
CA LEU A 229 -22.94 -3.11 9.59
C LEU A 229 -21.98 -2.25 8.78
N ALA A 230 -22.50 -1.26 8.07
CA ALA A 230 -21.67 -0.24 7.43
C ALA A 230 -20.97 0.64 8.50
N GLY A 231 -19.89 1.30 8.09
CA GLY A 231 -19.34 2.41 8.86
C GLY A 231 -20.26 3.62 8.77
N TYR A 232 -20.28 4.45 9.81
CA TYR A 232 -20.94 5.74 9.77
C TYR A 232 -20.32 6.62 8.68
N VAL A 233 -21.19 7.20 7.83
CA VAL A 233 -20.82 8.16 6.79
C VAL A 233 -21.61 9.44 7.06
N GLY A 234 -21.00 10.35 7.81
CA GLY A 234 -21.59 11.63 8.15
C GLY A 234 -20.57 12.50 8.88
N PRO A 235 -20.82 13.82 8.99
CA PRO A 235 -19.90 14.69 9.70
C PRO A 235 -19.85 14.30 11.18
N PRO A 236 -18.66 14.30 11.82
CA PRO A 236 -18.57 14.30 13.27
C PRO A 236 -19.11 15.65 13.76
N THR A 237 -20.23 15.64 14.47
CA THR A 237 -20.89 16.85 14.98
C THR A 237 -20.19 17.35 16.25
N ILE A 238 -18.99 17.90 16.11
CA ILE A 238 -18.29 18.63 17.18
C ILE A 238 -17.71 19.92 16.59
N ASP A 239 -18.43 21.03 16.72
CA ASP A 239 -18.04 22.32 16.10
C ASP A 239 -17.07 23.15 16.95
N VAL A 240 -16.97 22.86 18.26
CA VAL A 240 -16.27 23.73 19.24
C VAL A 240 -15.01 23.13 19.84
N ALA A 241 -14.67 21.89 19.50
CA ALA A 241 -13.49 21.21 20.04
C ALA A 241 -12.52 20.83 18.92
N GLU A 242 -11.27 21.25 19.07
CA GLU A 242 -10.18 20.82 18.20
C GLU A 242 -9.42 19.65 18.83
N PRO A 243 -8.97 18.65 18.03
CA PRO A 243 -8.09 17.61 18.54
C PRO A 243 -6.82 18.22 19.11
N ALA A 244 -6.45 17.86 20.35
CA ALA A 244 -5.20 18.32 20.94
C ALA A 244 -4.00 17.94 20.05
N ALA A 245 -3.10 18.89 19.82
CA ALA A 245 -1.87 18.64 19.10
C ALA A 245 -1.04 17.57 19.84
N GLU A 246 -0.60 16.55 19.10
CA GLU A 246 0.09 15.41 19.68
C GLU A 246 1.49 15.81 20.16
N GLN A 247 1.78 15.56 21.45
CA GLN A 247 3.14 15.72 21.97
C GLN A 247 4.03 14.65 21.34
N ARG A 248 4.97 15.08 20.49
CA ARG A 248 6.04 14.21 19.97
C ARG A 248 6.91 13.78 21.15
N SER A 249 6.79 12.51 21.56
CA SER A 249 7.76 11.85 22.45
C SER A 249 8.86 11.19 21.64
#